data_AF-A0A015IA80-F1
#
_entry.id   AF-A0A015IA80-F1
#
_cell.length_a   1.000
_cell.length_b   1.000
_cell.length_c   1.000
_cell.angle_alpha   90.00
_cell.angle_beta   90.00
_cell.angle_gamma   90.00
#
_symmetry.space_group_name_H-M   'P 1'
#
loop_
_entity.id
_entity.type
_entity.pdbx_description
1 polymer ?
#
loop_
_entity_poly.entity_id
_entity_poly.type
_entity_poly.pdbx_seq_one_letter_code
_entity_poly.pdbx_strand_id
1 'polypeptide(L)'
;MDNMSEWFINRDSAQFCENAFGWRRCNSNAARNRFVKTTGVRWSELLRLLYFDPIQFLSIDPMHCLFLGIAKWIIKRIWVDENILKLETLKEIQKKMNQFQVLADIGRIPGKVECGEGFANFTADQW
;
A
#
# COMPACT_ATOMS: atom_id res chain seq x y z
N MET A 1 -7.40 -2.37 17.36
CA MET A 1 -8.66 -2.75 16.69
C MET A 1 -8.82 -1.68 15.63
N ASP A 2 -8.35 -1.96 14.41
CA ASP A 2 -8.40 -0.96 13.34
C ASP A 2 -9.41 -1.49 12.33
N ASN A 3 -10.55 -0.81 12.26
CA ASN A 3 -11.65 -1.20 11.41
C ASN A 3 -11.24 -0.98 9.94
N MET A 4 -11.34 -2.03 9.12
CA MET A 4 -10.99 -1.98 7.70
C MET A 4 -11.74 -0.87 6.96
N SER A 5 -12.97 -0.55 7.38
CA SER A 5 -13.77 0.53 6.80
C SER A 5 -13.19 1.93 7.05
N GLU A 6 -12.35 2.12 8.06
CA GLU A 6 -11.66 3.38 8.32
C GLU A 6 -10.43 3.57 7.41
N TRP A 7 -9.86 2.48 6.91
CA TRP A 7 -8.64 2.50 6.10
C TRP A 7 -8.97 2.60 4.60
N PHE A 8 -9.99 1.88 4.15
CA PHE A 8 -10.41 1.86 2.74
C PHE A 8 -11.57 2.80 2.49
N ILE A 9 -11.33 4.09 2.71
CA ILE A 9 -12.28 5.15 2.39
C ILE A 9 -12.19 5.45 0.90
N ASN A 10 -13.30 5.30 0.17
CA ASN A 10 -13.37 5.71 -1.22
C ASN A 10 -13.08 7.22 -1.32
N ARG A 11 -12.14 7.60 -2.18
CA ARG A 11 -11.77 8.99 -2.40
C ARG A 11 -12.45 9.47 -3.67
N ASP A 12 -13.20 10.55 -3.55
CA ASP A 12 -13.78 11.22 -4.71
C ASP A 12 -12.76 12.18 -5.36
N SER A 13 -12.68 12.11 -6.68
CA SER A 13 -11.74 12.90 -7.47
C SER A 13 -12.11 14.39 -7.46
N ALA A 14 -13.41 14.72 -7.51
CA ALA A 14 -13.85 16.12 -7.46
C ALA A 14 -13.52 16.76 -6.10
N GLN A 15 -13.79 16.03 -5.01
CA GLN A 15 -13.42 16.46 -3.65
C GLN A 15 -11.90 16.62 -3.49
N PHE A 16 -11.10 15.74 -4.10
CA PHE A 16 -9.64 15.87 -4.12
C PHE A 16 -9.22 17.17 -4.82
N CYS A 17 -9.76 17.44 -6.01
CA CYS A 17 -9.48 18.66 -6.76
C CYS A 17 -9.86 19.93 -5.98
N GLU A 18 -11.04 19.95 -5.35
CA GLU A 18 -11.47 21.06 -4.50
C GLU A 18 -10.48 21.32 -3.35
N ASN A 19 -10.08 20.25 -2.65
CA ASN A 19 -9.08 20.34 -1.58
C ASN A 19 -7.73 20.84 -2.10
N ALA A 20 -7.31 20.40 -3.29
CA ALA A 20 -6.07 20.87 -3.90
C ALA A 20 -6.12 22.36 -4.25
N PHE A 21 -7.26 22.87 -4.74
CA PHE A 21 -7.45 24.30 -4.94
C PHE A 21 -7.49 25.07 -3.62
N GLY A 22 -8.10 24.52 -2.57
CA GLY A 22 -8.07 25.06 -1.21
C GLY A 22 -6.63 25.20 -0.68
N TRP A 23 -5.82 24.18 -0.88
CA TRP A 23 -4.38 24.21 -0.56
C TRP A 23 -3.64 25.30 -1.36
N ARG A 24 -3.92 25.44 -2.66
CA ARG A 24 -3.28 26.45 -3.53
C ARG A 24 -3.61 27.88 -3.09
N ARG A 25 -4.85 28.13 -2.64
CA ARG A 25 -5.32 29.43 -2.13
C ARG A 25 -4.75 29.81 -0.78
N CYS A 26 -4.09 28.89 -0.07
CA CYS A 26 -3.45 29.21 1.20
C CYS A 26 -2.27 30.18 0.99
N ASN A 27 -2.30 31.30 1.73
CA ASN A 27 -1.35 32.41 1.59
C ASN A 27 -0.03 32.22 2.36
N SER A 28 0.14 31.12 3.10
CA SER A 28 1.38 30.85 3.84
C SER A 28 1.71 29.36 3.88
N ASN A 29 3.00 29.04 4.03
CA ASN A 29 3.45 27.65 4.19
C ASN A 29 2.89 27.01 5.46
N ALA A 30 2.70 27.77 6.54
CA ALA A 30 2.07 27.28 7.76
C ALA A 30 0.61 26.86 7.52
N ALA A 31 -0.16 27.66 6.77
CA ALA A 31 -1.54 27.32 6.40
C ALA A 31 -1.59 26.08 5.49
N ARG A 32 -0.70 26.01 4.49
CA ARG A 32 -0.55 24.84 3.61
C ARG A 32 -0.23 23.56 4.38
N ASN A 33 0.70 23.62 5.33
CA ASN A 33 1.07 22.46 6.14
C ASN A 33 -0.07 22.01 7.05
N ARG A 34 -0.83 22.94 7.65
CA ARG A 34 -2.05 22.59 8.40
C ARG A 34 -3.10 21.94 7.50
N PHE A 35 -3.30 22.49 6.31
CA PHE A 35 -4.26 21.95 5.33
C PHE A 35 -3.91 20.52 4.92
N VAL A 36 -2.63 20.23 4.64
CA VAL A 36 -2.16 18.87 4.32
C VAL A 36 -2.35 17.92 5.50
N LYS A 37 -2.11 18.37 6.74
CA LYS A 37 -2.35 17.51 7.92
C LYS A 37 -3.82 17.10 8.05
N THR A 38 -4.75 17.96 7.67
CA THR A 38 -6.19 17.67 7.75
C THR A 38 -6.70 16.87 6.56
N THR A 39 -6.29 17.23 5.33
CA THR A 39 -6.86 16.65 4.10
C THR A 39 -5.97 15.61 3.43
N GLY A 40 -4.66 15.65 3.67
CA GLY A 40 -3.66 14.86 2.94
C GLY A 40 -3.33 15.37 1.54
N VAL A 41 -3.95 16.46 1.07
CA VAL A 41 -3.92 16.88 -0.34
C VAL A 41 -2.97 18.07 -0.57
N ARG A 42 -2.27 18.06 -1.71
CA ARG A 42 -1.43 19.17 -2.22
C ARG A 42 -1.83 19.50 -3.66
N TRP A 43 -1.59 20.75 -4.07
CA TRP A 43 -1.74 21.14 -5.48
C TRP A 43 -0.61 20.54 -6.34
N SER A 44 -0.98 20.12 -7.54
CA SER A 44 -0.06 19.76 -8.63
C SER A 44 -0.60 20.34 -9.93
N GLU A 45 0.27 20.76 -10.84
CA GLU A 45 -0.15 21.23 -12.17
C GLU A 45 -0.83 20.11 -12.99
N LEU A 46 -0.57 18.84 -12.67
CA LEU A 46 -1.26 17.70 -13.28
C LEU A 46 -2.79 17.74 -13.10
N LEU A 47 -3.28 18.34 -12.01
CA LEU A 47 -4.71 18.48 -11.73
C LEU A 47 -5.43 19.45 -12.67
N ARG A 48 -4.70 20.16 -13.54
CA ARG A 48 -5.29 21.01 -14.60
C ARG A 48 -5.67 20.21 -15.84
N LEU A 49 -5.13 19.01 -15.98
CA LEU A 49 -5.35 18.17 -17.16
C LEU A 49 -6.73 17.52 -17.02
N LEU A 50 -7.63 17.83 -17.96
CA LEU A 50 -9.02 17.32 -17.96
C LEU A 50 -9.13 15.80 -17.91
N TYR A 51 -8.11 15.09 -18.38
CA TYR A 51 -8.08 13.63 -18.39
C TYR A 51 -7.45 13.03 -17.13
N PHE A 52 -6.77 13.82 -16.30
CA PHE A 52 -5.99 13.29 -15.18
C PHE A 52 -6.87 13.10 -13.95
N ASP A 53 -7.09 11.84 -13.57
CA ASP A 53 -7.75 11.48 -12.32
C ASP A 53 -6.71 11.08 -11.26
N PRO A 54 -6.45 11.91 -10.22
CA PRO A 54 -5.45 11.60 -9.19
C PRO A 54 -5.76 10.34 -8.37
N ILE A 55 -7.03 9.93 -8.30
CA ILE A 55 -7.43 8.74 -7.53
C ILE A 55 -7.19 7.47 -8.35
N GLN A 56 -7.59 7.48 -9.62
CA GLN A 56 -7.44 6.31 -10.50
C GLN A 56 -6.02 6.14 -11.02
N PHE A 57 -5.28 7.25 -11.22
CA PHE A 57 -3.96 7.24 -11.83
C PHE A 57 -2.83 7.27 -10.79
N LEU A 58 -3.14 6.91 -9.55
CA LEU A 58 -2.14 6.74 -8.51
C LEU A 58 -1.18 5.60 -8.89
N SER A 59 0.11 5.93 -9.05
CA SER A 59 1.14 4.91 -9.25
C SER A 59 1.38 4.18 -7.93
N ILE A 60 1.08 2.88 -7.91
CA ILE A 60 1.45 2.00 -6.80
C ILE A 60 2.92 1.62 -7.01
N ASP A 61 3.77 1.87 -6.02
CA ASP A 61 5.15 1.40 -5.98
C ASP A 61 5.21 0.09 -5.16
N PRO A 62 5.32 -1.08 -5.82
CA PRO A 62 5.34 -2.36 -5.13
C PRO A 62 6.52 -2.49 -4.16
N MET A 63 7.69 -1.94 -4.50
CA MET A 63 8.89 -2.04 -3.67
C MET A 63 8.67 -1.29 -2.35
N HIS A 64 8.11 -0.08 -2.41
CA HIS A 64 7.83 0.69 -1.20
C HIS A 64 6.73 0.03 -0.36
N CYS A 65 5.68 -0.52 -0.99
CA CYS A 65 4.64 -1.26 -0.30
C CYS A 65 5.15 -2.53 0.41
N LEU A 66 6.15 -3.20 -0.17
CA LEU A 66 6.84 -4.32 0.47
C LEU A 66 7.64 -3.84 1.68
N PHE A 67 8.44 -2.78 1.52
CA PHE A 67 9.30 -2.23 2.56
C PHE A 67 8.53 -1.68 3.76
N LEU A 68 7.41 -0.97 3.52
CA LEU A 68 6.53 -0.45 4.56
C LEU A 68 5.71 -1.54 5.28
N GLY A 69 5.81 -2.81 4.84
CA GLY A 69 5.05 -3.92 5.40
C GLY A 69 3.56 -3.92 5.02
N ILE A 70 3.14 -3.06 4.07
CA ILE A 70 1.75 -3.01 3.57
C ILE A 70 1.38 -4.35 2.93
N ALA A 71 2.27 -4.95 2.14
CA ALA A 71 2.05 -6.26 1.55
C ALA A 71 1.82 -7.34 2.62
N LYS A 72 2.65 -7.35 3.67
CA LYS A 72 2.49 -8.28 4.81
C LYS A 72 1.15 -8.08 5.51
N TRP A 73 0.75 -6.82 5.72
CA TRP A 73 -0.52 -6.47 6.33
C TRP A 73 -1.71 -6.98 5.50
N ILE A 74 -1.71 -6.75 4.19
CA ILE A 74 -2.77 -7.21 3.26
C ILE A 74 -2.95 -8.73 3.37
N ILE A 75 -1.85 -9.47 3.34
CA ILE A 75 -1.91 -10.93 3.33
C ILE A 75 -2.43 -11.45 4.68
N LYS A 76 -1.96 -10.89 5.79
CA LYS A 76 -2.46 -11.28 7.11
C LYS A 76 -3.94 -10.91 7.26
N ARG A 77 -4.28 -9.63 7.11
CA ARG A 77 -5.59 -9.06 7.46
C ARG A 77 -6.69 -9.33 6.46
N ILE A 78 -6.35 -9.45 5.18
CA ILE A 78 -7.35 -9.69 4.15
C ILE A 78 -7.29 -11.17 3.77
N TRP A 79 -6.12 -11.73 3.47
CA TRP A 79 -6.11 -13.08 2.92
C TRP A 79 -6.25 -14.18 3.98
N VAL A 80 -5.55 -14.07 5.11
CA VAL A 80 -5.60 -15.08 6.18
C VAL A 80 -6.80 -14.86 7.10
N ASP A 81 -6.98 -13.64 7.64
CA ASP A 81 -8.06 -13.34 8.58
C ASP A 81 -9.46 -13.50 7.95
N GLU A 82 -9.66 -13.14 6.67
CA GLU A 82 -10.92 -13.39 5.93
C GLU A 82 -11.00 -14.80 5.31
N ASN A 83 -10.04 -15.69 5.65
CA ASN A 83 -10.03 -17.09 5.24
C ASN A 83 -10.01 -17.33 3.71
N ILE A 84 -9.53 -16.36 2.94
CA ILE A 84 -9.29 -16.47 1.48
C ILE A 84 -8.13 -17.45 1.24
N LEU A 85 -7.06 -17.34 2.04
CA LEU A 85 -5.93 -18.26 2.06
C LEU A 85 -5.96 -19.07 3.36
N LYS A 86 -6.29 -20.35 3.21
CA LYS A 86 -6.27 -21.31 4.32
C LYS A 86 -4.84 -21.74 4.63
N LEU A 87 -4.63 -22.19 5.86
CA LEU A 87 -3.32 -22.70 6.31
C LEU A 87 -2.83 -23.88 5.45
N GLU A 88 -3.73 -24.73 4.97
CA GLU A 88 -3.42 -25.84 4.06
C GLU A 88 -2.84 -25.35 2.74
N THR A 89 -3.43 -24.30 2.16
CA THR A 89 -2.92 -23.66 0.93
C THR A 89 -1.55 -23.02 1.17
N LEU A 90 -1.34 -22.39 2.34
CA LEU A 90 -0.04 -21.83 2.71
C LEU A 90 1.05 -22.90 2.83
N LYS A 91 0.72 -24.09 3.36
CA LYS A 91 1.63 -25.26 3.41
C LYS A 91 2.02 -25.72 2.01
N GLU A 92 1.06 -25.80 1.09
CA GLU A 92 1.33 -26.18 -0.30
C GLU A 92 2.22 -25.15 -1.01
N ILE A 93 1.97 -23.85 -0.78
CA ILE A 93 2.80 -22.77 -1.31
C ILE A 93 4.23 -22.88 -0.77
N GLN A 94 4.41 -23.10 0.54
CA GLN A 94 5.74 -23.30 1.14
C GLN A 94 6.46 -24.50 0.52
N LYS A 95 5.76 -25.62 0.33
CA LYS A 95 6.33 -26.82 -0.31
C LYS A 95 6.83 -26.52 -1.72
N LYS A 96 6.06 -25.79 -2.53
CA LYS A 96 6.47 -25.36 -3.87
C LYS A 96 7.65 -24.38 -3.81
N MET A 97 7.62 -23.42 -2.90
CA MET A 97 8.71 -22.44 -2.72
C MET A 97 10.04 -23.09 -2.38
N ASN A 98 10.04 -24.10 -1.51
CA ASN A 98 11.25 -24.85 -1.16
C ASN A 98 11.87 -25.62 -2.34
N GLN A 99 11.11 -25.85 -3.42
CA GLN A 99 11.60 -26.50 -4.63
C GLN A 99 12.27 -25.52 -5.60
N PHE A 100 11.98 -24.21 -5.49
CA PHE A 100 12.60 -23.22 -6.34
C PHE A 100 14.08 -23.05 -5.99
N GLN A 101 14.93 -23.17 -7.01
CA GLN A 101 16.33 -22.79 -6.95
C GLN A 101 16.46 -21.41 -7.60
N VAL A 102 16.86 -20.41 -6.84
CA VAL A 102 16.99 -19.03 -7.34
C VAL A 102 18.46 -18.74 -7.54
N LEU A 103 18.80 -18.24 -8.71
CA LEU A 103 20.15 -17.77 -9.00
C LEU A 103 20.49 -16.58 -8.10
N ALA A 104 21.74 -16.50 -7.65
CA ALA A 104 22.19 -15.46 -6.73
C ALA A 104 21.86 -14.03 -7.22
N ASP A 105 21.80 -13.83 -8.54
CA ASP A 105 21.58 -12.52 -9.18
C ASP A 105 20.12 -12.03 -9.13
N ILE A 106 19.15 -12.92 -8.84
CA ILE A 106 17.71 -12.59 -8.82
C ILE A 106 17.23 -12.19 -7.41
N GLY A 107 18.08 -12.36 -6.39
CA GLY A 107 17.77 -12.03 -5.00
C GLY A 107 17.22 -13.21 -4.20
N ARG A 108 16.68 -12.92 -3.02
CA ARG A 108 16.20 -13.95 -2.06
C ARG A 108 14.69 -14.14 -2.17
N ILE A 109 14.26 -15.40 -2.21
CA ILE A 109 12.85 -15.76 -2.04
C ILE A 109 12.50 -15.70 -0.54
N PRO A 110 11.28 -15.28 -0.17
CA PRO A 110 10.81 -15.33 1.21
C PRO A 110 10.88 -16.75 1.78
N GLY A 111 11.65 -16.94 2.85
CA GLY A 111 11.91 -18.28 3.39
C GLY A 111 10.75 -18.91 4.14
N LYS A 112 9.78 -18.13 4.63
CA LYS A 112 8.71 -18.64 5.49
C LYS A 112 7.34 -17.99 5.20
N VAL A 113 6.51 -18.74 4.52
CA VAL A 113 5.14 -18.42 4.09
C VAL A 113 4.09 -19.05 4.96
N GLU A 114 4.38 -20.24 5.49
CA GLU A 114 3.52 -20.92 6.45
C GLU A 114 3.67 -20.30 7.85
N CYS A 115 3.32 -19.03 7.97
CA CYS A 115 3.11 -18.38 9.26
C CYS A 115 1.66 -17.91 9.28
N GLY A 116 0.87 -18.39 10.26
CA GLY A 116 -0.51 -17.92 10.47
C GLY A 116 -0.62 -16.42 10.81
N GLU A 117 0.51 -15.71 10.87
CA GLU A 117 0.61 -14.27 11.01
C GLU A 117 0.93 -13.55 9.69
N GLY A 118 0.75 -14.21 8.54
CA GLY A 118 1.19 -13.75 7.22
C GLY A 118 2.62 -14.20 6.89
N PHE A 119 3.18 -13.72 5.77
CA PHE A 119 4.57 -14.02 5.44
C PHE A 119 5.52 -13.55 6.57
N ALA A 120 6.40 -14.43 7.04
CA ALA A 120 7.44 -14.04 7.99
C ALA A 120 8.59 -13.35 7.22
N ASN A 121 9.15 -12.30 7.83
CA ASN A 121 10.38 -11.62 7.39
C ASN A 121 10.32 -10.80 6.08
N PHE A 122 9.16 -10.30 5.65
CA PHE A 122 9.09 -9.17 4.70
C PHE A 122 9.39 -7.85 5.42
N THR A 123 10.62 -7.70 5.91
CA THR A 123 11.13 -6.42 6.37
C THR A 123 12.16 -5.92 5.38
N ALA A 124 12.20 -4.61 5.24
CA ALA A 124 13.30 -3.81 4.70
C ALA A 124 14.68 -4.48 4.79
N ASP A 125 15.01 -4.99 5.99
CA ASP A 125 16.33 -5.50 6.35
C ASP A 125 16.72 -6.83 5.66
N GLN A 126 15.86 -7.40 4.80
CA GLN A 126 16.16 -8.61 4.03
C GLN A 126 16.64 -8.35 2.60
N TRP A 127 16.74 -7.09 2.17
CA TRP A 127 17.19 -6.65 0.85
C TRP A 127 18.39 -5.70 0.93
#